data_AF-A0A7G3AXB2-F1
#
_entry.id   AF-A0A7G3AXB2-F1
#
_cell.length_a   1.000
_cell.length_b   1.000
_cell.length_c   1.000
_cell.angle_alpha   90.00
_cell.angle_beta   90.00
_cell.angle_gamma   90.00
#
_symmetry.space_group_name_H-M   'P 1'
#
loop_
_entity.id
_entity.type
_entity.pdbx_description
1 polymer ?
#
loop_
_entity_poly.entity_id
_entity_poly.type
_entity_poly.pdbx_seq_one_letter_code
_entity_poly.pdbx_strand_id
1 'polypeptide(L)'
;MNQFLQWLPNCLRFVRICYASLIRLDLPSEVLDIVQKLIDEIRLNCLATILKKAIDRTGNLGKKETWAMDVPEFPGATLLPSLLEEIIRETLEECQSTCLTPEVRENELLEAHSEGQREMSQRLREILDAFCGVIEDLALNRDDEESRRGPIISQVIGFPTSAAINGAVDDKFSVISWEQKILCCLANCSYCSKIFFTHIGNIFGRFDYPIPKLAIESSRTTANTLFSTLLDMYVEHKSDPLVGTIEPSMYISRFQWDSVVRVERVRPYAYECIDNLAGVYSEILSISPSLLRPILEPIVQTVAEELARLMTCVQKFSPAGALQAHVDISLIRDALKLYSNATAKSHFTEALEVLPALSDKDIPKAEEVLHKVKQSMKLQLLCFSIANPV
;
A
#
# COMPACT_ATOMS: atom_id res chain seq x y z
N MET A 1 20.77 -31.77 -11.86
CA MET A 1 19.33 -31.89 -12.22
C MET A 1 18.87 -30.69 -13.08
N ASN A 2 19.18 -29.43 -12.71
CA ASN A 2 18.78 -28.23 -13.48
C ASN A 2 19.22 -28.17 -14.96
N GLN A 3 20.37 -28.75 -15.32
CA GLN A 3 20.80 -28.79 -16.73
C GLN A 3 19.88 -29.64 -17.61
N PHE A 4 19.30 -30.73 -17.09
CA PHE A 4 18.41 -31.61 -17.87
C PHE A 4 17.07 -30.95 -18.21
N LEU A 5 16.55 -30.10 -17.32
CA LEU A 5 15.30 -29.36 -17.53
C LEU A 5 15.38 -28.39 -18.72
N GLN A 6 16.58 -27.90 -19.06
CA GLN A 6 16.78 -27.04 -20.23
C GLN A 6 16.66 -27.80 -21.56
N TRP A 7 16.85 -29.12 -21.54
CA TRP A 7 16.75 -29.96 -22.73
C TRP A 7 15.34 -30.49 -22.98
N LEU A 8 14.42 -30.35 -22.01
CA LEU A 8 13.06 -30.89 -22.11
C LEU A 8 12.30 -30.47 -23.38
N PRO A 9 12.33 -29.19 -23.79
CA PRO A 9 11.72 -28.75 -25.06
C PRO A 9 12.32 -29.46 -26.29
N ASN A 10 13.65 -29.65 -26.30
CA ASN A 10 14.33 -30.36 -27.38
C ASN A 10 13.94 -31.84 -27.39
N CYS A 11 13.89 -32.48 -26.22
CA CYS A 11 13.43 -33.86 -26.08
C CYS A 11 12.00 -34.00 -26.60
N LEU A 12 11.08 -33.13 -26.21
CA LEU A 12 9.70 -33.13 -26.69
C LEU A 12 9.64 -33.09 -28.22
N ARG A 13 10.38 -32.17 -28.85
CA ARG A 13 10.45 -32.06 -30.32
C ARG A 13 10.93 -33.35 -30.96
N PHE A 14 12.00 -33.96 -30.45
CA PHE A 14 12.51 -35.21 -31.02
C PHE A 14 11.56 -36.39 -30.80
N VAL A 15 10.93 -36.51 -29.62
CA VAL A 15 9.93 -37.55 -29.35
C VAL A 15 8.72 -37.40 -30.28
N ARG A 16 8.24 -36.18 -30.52
CA ARG A 16 7.16 -35.89 -31.48
C ARG A 16 7.52 -36.29 -32.92
N ILE A 17 8.73 -35.97 -33.38
CA ILE A 17 9.22 -36.39 -34.71
C ILE A 17 9.29 -37.91 -34.82
N CYS A 18 9.81 -38.58 -33.79
CA CYS A 18 9.84 -40.03 -33.72
C CYS A 18 8.41 -40.61 -33.75
N TYR A 19 7.50 -40.06 -32.95
CA TYR A 19 6.11 -40.49 -32.90
C TYR A 19 5.39 -40.36 -34.25
N ALA A 20 5.56 -39.23 -34.94
CA ALA A 20 5.03 -39.04 -36.29
C ALA A 20 5.60 -40.08 -37.29
N SER A 21 6.86 -40.48 -37.11
CA SER A 21 7.48 -41.52 -37.93
C SER A 21 6.92 -42.91 -37.61
N LEU A 22 6.70 -43.20 -36.32
CA LEU A 22 6.08 -44.46 -35.86
C LEU A 22 4.64 -44.60 -36.36
N ILE A 23 3.87 -43.51 -36.40
CA ILE A 23 2.53 -43.48 -37.01
C ILE A 23 2.59 -43.84 -38.50
N ARG A 24 3.56 -43.30 -39.24
CA ARG A 24 3.73 -43.59 -40.68
C ARG A 24 4.14 -45.04 -40.98
N LEU A 25 4.62 -45.77 -39.97
CA LEU A 25 4.98 -47.19 -40.09
C LEU A 25 3.78 -48.12 -39.77
N ASP A 26 2.59 -47.56 -39.57
CA ASP A 26 1.34 -48.30 -39.26
C ASP A 26 1.49 -49.28 -38.09
N LEU A 27 2.22 -48.85 -37.05
CA LEU A 27 2.39 -49.66 -35.84
C LEU A 27 1.07 -49.84 -35.06
N PRO A 28 0.92 -50.94 -34.29
CA PRO A 28 -0.25 -51.16 -33.46
C PRO A 28 -0.51 -50.01 -32.48
N SER A 29 -1.78 -49.70 -32.23
CA SER A 29 -2.19 -48.60 -31.35
C SER A 29 -1.61 -48.72 -29.94
N GLU A 30 -1.51 -49.94 -29.40
CA GLU A 30 -0.95 -50.21 -28.08
C GLU A 30 0.49 -49.66 -27.90
N VAL A 31 1.30 -49.73 -28.95
CA VAL A 31 2.68 -49.22 -28.94
C VAL A 31 2.70 -47.70 -29.08
N LEU A 32 1.83 -47.16 -29.94
CA LEU A 32 1.68 -45.73 -30.13
C LEU A 32 1.16 -45.04 -28.86
N ASP A 33 0.27 -45.69 -28.11
CA ASP A 33 -0.29 -45.15 -26.87
C ASP A 33 0.77 -44.99 -25.77
N ILE A 34 1.80 -45.83 -25.75
CA ILE A 34 2.92 -45.71 -24.80
C ILE A 34 3.72 -44.43 -25.09
N VAL A 35 4.03 -44.17 -26.37
CA VAL A 35 4.78 -42.98 -26.78
C VAL A 35 3.93 -41.72 -26.62
N GLN A 36 2.62 -41.80 -26.89
CA GLN A 36 1.68 -40.70 -26.66
C GLN A 36 1.65 -40.29 -25.19
N LYS A 37 1.55 -41.25 -24.26
CA LYS A 37 1.62 -40.97 -22.81
C LYS A 37 2.93 -40.28 -22.41
N LEU A 38 4.05 -40.75 -22.96
CA LEU A 38 5.35 -40.10 -22.72
C LEU A 38 5.37 -38.66 -23.24
N ILE A 39 4.78 -38.39 -24.41
CA ILE A 39 4.65 -37.03 -24.95
C ILE A 39 3.84 -36.15 -24.00
N ASP A 40 2.69 -36.63 -23.51
CA ASP A 40 1.83 -35.88 -22.59
C ASP A 40 2.56 -35.56 -21.27
N GLU A 41 3.30 -36.52 -20.71
CA GLU A 41 4.14 -36.31 -19.52
C GLU A 41 5.27 -35.30 -19.76
N ILE A 42 5.94 -35.36 -20.91
CA ILE A 42 7.00 -34.39 -21.26
C ILE A 42 6.38 -32.99 -21.46
N ARG A 43 5.22 -32.88 -22.12
CA ARG A 43 4.49 -31.61 -22.30
C ARG A 43 4.14 -30.98 -20.95
N LEU A 44 3.57 -31.76 -20.03
CA LEU A 44 3.23 -31.30 -18.68
C LEU A 44 4.48 -30.84 -17.90
N ASN A 45 5.59 -31.58 -18.01
CA ASN A 45 6.84 -31.20 -17.35
C ASN A 45 7.49 -29.95 -17.98
N CYS A 46 7.37 -29.76 -19.30
CA CYS A 46 7.78 -28.52 -19.98
C CYS A 46 7.00 -27.34 -19.43
N LEU A 47 5.66 -27.45 -19.37
CA LEU A 47 4.76 -26.43 -18.83
C LEU A 47 5.17 -26.05 -17.40
N ALA A 48 5.30 -27.05 -16.52
CA ALA A 48 5.70 -26.83 -15.13
C ALA A 48 7.07 -26.15 -15.01
N THR A 49 8.03 -26.52 -15.86
CA THR A 49 9.38 -25.94 -15.85
C THR A 49 9.39 -24.48 -16.30
N ILE A 50 8.66 -24.14 -17.37
CA ILE A 50 8.56 -22.77 -17.88
C ILE A 50 7.90 -21.87 -16.82
N LEU A 51 6.78 -22.30 -16.25
CA LEU A 51 6.08 -21.55 -15.21
C LEU A 51 6.91 -21.38 -13.94
N LYS A 52 7.71 -22.39 -13.53
CA LYS A 52 8.63 -22.26 -12.39
C LYS A 52 9.71 -21.20 -12.63
N LYS A 53 10.27 -21.12 -13.84
CA LYS A 53 11.21 -20.03 -14.17
C LYS A 53 10.55 -18.66 -14.05
N ALA A 54 9.26 -18.54 -14.40
CA ALA A 54 8.52 -17.29 -14.25
C ALA A 54 8.35 -16.88 -12.77
N ILE A 55 8.15 -17.84 -11.87
CA ILE A 55 8.13 -17.60 -10.41
C ILE A 55 9.49 -17.02 -9.96
N ASP A 56 10.60 -17.66 -10.36
CA ASP A 56 11.95 -17.19 -10.01
C ASP A 56 12.25 -15.79 -10.58
N ARG A 57 11.82 -15.52 -11.82
CA ARG A 57 11.94 -14.19 -12.44
C ARG A 57 11.14 -13.14 -11.66
N THR A 58 9.93 -13.50 -11.23
CA THR A 58 9.04 -12.64 -10.45
C THR A 58 9.67 -12.27 -9.12
N GLY A 59 10.24 -13.23 -8.38
CA GLY A 59 10.93 -12.96 -7.11
C GLY A 59 12.15 -12.04 -7.24
N ASN A 60 12.70 -11.84 -8.44
CA ASN A 60 13.79 -10.91 -8.70
C ASN A 60 13.34 -9.51 -9.18
N LEU A 61 12.03 -9.27 -9.31
CA LEU A 61 11.49 -7.99 -9.78
C LEU A 61 11.85 -6.81 -8.86
N GLY A 62 12.01 -7.04 -7.54
CA GLY A 62 12.40 -5.99 -6.61
C GLY A 62 13.72 -5.30 -6.97
N LYS A 63 14.65 -6.01 -7.64
CA LYS A 63 15.92 -5.44 -8.11
C LYS A 63 15.78 -4.55 -9.36
N LYS A 64 14.63 -4.64 -10.04
CA LYS A 64 14.31 -3.87 -11.24
C LYS A 64 13.36 -2.71 -10.96
N GLU A 65 12.91 -2.56 -9.72
CA GLU A 65 12.05 -1.44 -9.33
C GLU A 65 12.83 -0.12 -9.48
N THR A 66 12.18 0.83 -10.15
CA THR A 66 12.71 2.17 -10.44
C THR A 66 11.98 3.25 -9.66
N TRP A 67 10.84 2.92 -9.05
CA TRP A 67 9.93 3.84 -8.36
C TRP A 67 9.33 4.92 -9.26
N ALA A 68 9.36 4.71 -10.59
CA ALA A 68 8.73 5.58 -11.56
C ALA A 68 7.20 5.42 -11.51
N MET A 69 6.49 6.50 -11.17
CA MET A 69 5.03 6.54 -11.04
C MET A 69 4.35 6.87 -12.38
N ASP A 70 4.66 6.10 -13.42
CA ASP A 70 4.25 6.36 -14.80
C ASP A 70 2.99 5.59 -15.21
N VAL A 71 2.11 5.24 -14.26
CA VAL A 71 0.82 4.59 -14.55
C VAL A 71 -0.27 5.67 -14.69
N PRO A 72 -0.71 6.04 -15.92
CA PRO A 72 -1.56 7.20 -16.14
C PRO A 72 -2.95 7.07 -15.50
N GLU A 73 -3.43 5.83 -15.38
CA GLU A 73 -4.75 5.49 -14.86
C GLU A 73 -4.79 5.37 -13.33
N PHE A 74 -3.63 5.36 -12.67
CA PHE A 74 -3.53 5.11 -11.23
C PHE A 74 -2.37 5.89 -10.58
N PRO A 75 -2.63 7.11 -10.07
CA PRO A 75 -1.61 7.92 -9.41
C PRO A 75 -0.93 7.16 -8.26
N GLY A 76 0.40 7.18 -8.27
CA GLY A 76 1.26 6.58 -7.24
C GLY A 76 1.63 5.12 -7.48
N ALA A 77 0.95 4.41 -8.40
CA ALA A 77 1.39 3.07 -8.80
C ALA A 77 2.67 3.16 -9.64
N THR A 78 3.62 2.28 -9.37
CA THR A 78 4.89 2.18 -10.10
C THR A 78 4.71 1.31 -11.34
N LEU A 79 5.77 1.20 -12.15
CA LEU A 79 5.82 0.31 -13.30
C LEU A 79 5.98 -1.18 -12.93
N LEU A 80 6.14 -1.52 -11.64
CA LEU A 80 6.39 -2.88 -11.18
C LEU A 80 5.29 -3.90 -11.57
N PRO A 81 3.98 -3.60 -11.45
CA PRO A 81 2.94 -4.49 -11.98
C PRO A 81 3.05 -4.73 -13.49
N SER A 82 3.48 -3.72 -14.26
CA SER A 82 3.68 -3.86 -15.71
C SER A 82 4.84 -4.80 -16.05
N LEU A 83 5.90 -4.81 -15.24
CA LEU A 83 7.01 -5.76 -15.40
C LEU A 83 6.55 -7.22 -15.14
N LEU A 84 5.67 -7.42 -14.16
CA LEU A 84 5.05 -8.74 -13.96
C LEU A 84 4.17 -9.13 -15.15
N GLU A 85 3.38 -8.18 -15.69
CA GLU A 85 2.55 -8.44 -16.87
C GLU A 85 3.39 -8.92 -18.06
N GLU A 86 4.55 -8.30 -18.30
CA GLU A 86 5.50 -8.71 -19.32
C GLU A 86 6.04 -10.12 -19.08
N ILE A 87 6.43 -10.45 -17.85
CA ILE A 87 6.86 -11.81 -17.49
C ILE A 87 5.77 -12.83 -17.80
N ILE A 88 4.52 -12.56 -17.41
CA ILE A 88 3.39 -13.47 -17.65
C ILE A 88 3.16 -13.65 -19.16
N ARG A 89 3.19 -12.56 -19.93
CA ARG A 89 3.01 -12.60 -21.40
C ARG A 89 4.08 -13.45 -22.07
N GLU A 90 5.35 -13.16 -21.81
CA GLU A 90 6.47 -13.93 -22.36
C GLU A 90 6.41 -15.41 -21.96
N THR A 91 6.01 -15.69 -20.72
CA THR A 91 5.87 -17.07 -20.22
C THR A 91 4.77 -17.82 -20.97
N LEU A 92 3.64 -17.18 -21.25
CA LEU A 92 2.56 -17.78 -22.03
C LEU A 92 2.96 -18.01 -23.49
N GLU A 93 3.71 -17.09 -24.11
CA GLU A 93 4.28 -17.26 -25.45
C GLU A 93 5.28 -18.44 -25.51
N GLU A 94 6.15 -18.58 -24.50
CA GLU A 94 7.07 -19.72 -24.37
C GLU A 94 6.30 -21.04 -24.19
N CYS A 95 5.26 -21.06 -23.35
CA CYS A 95 4.40 -22.22 -23.17
C CYS A 95 3.68 -22.62 -24.47
N GLN A 96 3.12 -21.64 -25.20
CA GLN A 96 2.44 -21.85 -26.48
C GLN A 96 3.36 -22.51 -27.50
N SER A 97 4.51 -21.88 -27.75
CA SER A 97 5.49 -22.35 -28.73
C SER A 97 6.13 -23.69 -28.38
N THR A 98 6.21 -24.04 -27.08
CA THR A 98 6.94 -25.23 -26.63
C THR A 98 6.07 -26.46 -26.43
N CYS A 99 4.94 -26.34 -25.72
CA CYS A 99 4.23 -27.51 -25.21
C CYS A 99 2.70 -27.44 -25.26
N LEU A 100 2.11 -26.24 -25.37
CA LEU A 100 0.65 -26.11 -25.38
C LEU A 100 0.04 -26.38 -26.74
N THR A 101 0.69 -25.98 -27.85
CA THR A 101 0.19 -26.32 -29.19
C THR A 101 0.25 -27.84 -29.41
N PRO A 102 -0.89 -28.51 -29.62
CA PRO A 102 -0.93 -29.95 -29.88
C PRO A 102 -0.40 -30.27 -31.28
N GLU A 103 0.28 -31.41 -31.39
CA GLU A 103 0.69 -32.00 -32.67
C GLU A 103 -0.14 -33.26 -33.00
N VAL A 104 0.38 -34.14 -33.86
CA VAL A 104 -0.35 -35.29 -34.41
C VAL A 104 -0.83 -36.23 -33.28
N ARG A 105 -2.14 -36.43 -33.19
CA ARG A 105 -2.83 -37.28 -32.20
C ARG A 105 -2.64 -36.85 -30.73
N GLU A 106 -2.25 -35.61 -30.49
CA GLU A 106 -2.18 -35.03 -29.15
C GLU A 106 -3.50 -34.34 -28.77
N ASN A 107 -3.86 -34.41 -27.48
CA ASN A 107 -5.00 -33.67 -26.92
C ASN A 107 -4.58 -32.27 -26.44
N GLU A 108 -5.57 -31.42 -26.18
CA GLU A 108 -5.34 -30.09 -25.61
C GLU A 108 -4.88 -30.23 -24.15
N LEU A 109 -3.71 -29.65 -23.82
CA LEU A 109 -3.13 -29.84 -22.49
C LEU A 109 -3.94 -29.13 -21.39
N LEU A 110 -4.65 -28.06 -21.76
CA LEU A 110 -5.44 -27.20 -20.86
C LEU A 110 -6.95 -27.48 -20.92
N GLU A 111 -7.37 -28.69 -21.29
CA GLU A 111 -8.78 -29.09 -21.22
C GLU A 111 -9.36 -28.92 -19.80
N ALA A 112 -10.69 -28.74 -19.73
CA ALA A 112 -11.37 -28.57 -18.46
C ALA A 112 -11.14 -29.80 -17.55
N HIS A 113 -10.65 -29.54 -16.33
CA HIS A 113 -10.29 -30.52 -15.31
C HIS A 113 -9.03 -31.35 -15.60
N SER A 114 -8.23 -30.99 -16.62
CA SER A 114 -6.95 -31.64 -16.92
C SER A 114 -5.88 -31.35 -15.85
N GLU A 115 -4.84 -32.18 -15.81
CA GLU A 115 -3.65 -31.92 -14.98
C GLU A 115 -2.93 -30.64 -15.41
N GLY A 116 -2.86 -30.37 -16.72
CA GLY A 116 -2.26 -29.14 -17.25
C GLY A 116 -2.99 -27.88 -16.79
N GLN A 117 -4.33 -27.90 -16.76
CA GLN A 117 -5.12 -26.78 -16.25
C GLN A 117 -4.87 -26.54 -14.75
N ARG A 118 -4.79 -27.61 -13.96
CA ARG A 118 -4.47 -27.53 -12.52
C ARG A 118 -3.07 -26.98 -12.27
N GLU A 119 -2.08 -27.47 -13.02
CA GLU A 119 -0.69 -27.01 -12.92
C GLU A 119 -0.56 -25.53 -13.31
N MET A 120 -1.18 -25.12 -14.43
CA MET A 120 -1.23 -23.72 -14.86
C MET A 120 -1.84 -22.82 -13.77
N SER A 121 -3.00 -23.21 -13.24
CA SER A 121 -3.68 -22.43 -12.20
C SER A 121 -2.86 -22.36 -10.91
N GLN A 122 -2.22 -23.45 -10.50
CA GLN A 122 -1.39 -23.48 -9.30
C GLN A 122 -0.16 -22.57 -9.46
N ARG A 123 0.56 -22.68 -10.58
CA ARG A 123 1.77 -21.88 -10.80
C ARG A 123 1.46 -20.42 -11.02
N LEU A 124 0.35 -20.07 -11.68
CA LEU A 124 -0.07 -18.67 -11.78
C LEU A 124 -0.30 -18.09 -10.38
N ARG A 125 -0.97 -18.81 -9.48
CA ARG A 125 -1.12 -18.37 -8.09
C ARG A 125 0.25 -18.15 -7.43
N GLU A 126 1.18 -19.09 -7.57
CA GLU A 126 2.53 -18.94 -7.01
C GLU A 126 3.31 -17.76 -7.62
N ILE A 127 3.13 -17.44 -8.91
CA ILE A 127 3.70 -16.23 -9.55
C ILE A 127 3.12 -14.97 -8.91
N LEU A 128 1.80 -14.89 -8.78
CA LEU A 128 1.11 -13.71 -8.22
C LEU A 128 1.40 -13.54 -6.71
N ASP A 129 1.53 -14.63 -5.97
CA ASP A 129 1.89 -14.60 -4.55
C ASP A 129 3.37 -14.19 -4.36
N ALA A 130 4.28 -14.69 -5.22
CA ALA A 130 5.68 -14.26 -5.22
C ALA A 130 5.80 -12.75 -5.50
N PHE A 131 4.94 -12.21 -6.36
CA PHE A 131 4.86 -10.77 -6.62
C PHE A 131 4.40 -9.97 -5.41
N CYS A 132 3.39 -10.46 -4.67
CA CYS A 132 2.99 -9.82 -3.41
C CYS A 132 4.15 -9.82 -2.41
N GLY A 133 4.92 -10.93 -2.33
CA GLY A 133 6.14 -11.00 -1.53
C GLY A 133 7.20 -9.97 -1.94
N VAL A 134 7.36 -9.70 -3.25
CA VAL A 134 8.26 -8.63 -3.71
C VAL A 134 7.80 -7.25 -3.25
N ILE A 135 6.49 -6.94 -3.31
CA ILE A 135 5.96 -5.66 -2.82
C ILE A 135 6.21 -5.53 -1.30
N GLU A 136 6.00 -6.61 -0.56
CA GLU A 136 6.26 -6.67 0.88
C GLU A 136 7.75 -6.43 1.18
N ASP A 137 8.66 -7.15 0.53
CA ASP A 137 10.11 -6.99 0.71
C ASP A 137 10.56 -5.54 0.40
N LEU A 138 10.02 -4.94 -0.68
CA LEU A 138 10.32 -3.55 -1.05
C LEU A 138 9.84 -2.55 0.01
N ALA A 139 8.70 -2.81 0.66
CA ALA A 139 8.18 -1.95 1.71
C ALA A 139 8.91 -2.13 3.06
N LEU A 140 9.35 -3.35 3.37
CA LEU A 140 10.05 -3.68 4.61
C LEU A 140 11.54 -3.32 4.58
N ASN A 141 12.13 -3.17 3.39
CA ASN A 141 13.53 -2.83 3.25
C ASN A 141 13.81 -1.36 3.64
N ARG A 142 14.06 -1.16 4.93
CA ARG A 142 14.53 0.10 5.50
C ARG A 142 16.05 0.14 5.43
N ASP A 143 16.60 1.16 4.78
CA ASP A 143 18.04 1.40 4.88
C ASP A 143 18.38 1.73 6.36
N ASP A 144 19.44 1.12 6.91
CA ASP A 144 19.84 1.26 8.33
C ASP A 144 20.04 2.73 8.75
N GLU A 145 20.40 3.61 7.80
CA GLU A 145 20.56 5.05 8.03
C GLU A 145 19.23 5.83 8.04
N GLU A 146 18.19 5.37 7.35
CA GLU A 146 16.83 5.95 7.41
C GLU A 146 16.13 5.58 8.72
N SER A 147 16.34 4.35 9.20
CA SER A 147 15.81 3.87 10.49
C SER A 147 16.27 4.72 11.68
N ARG A 148 17.45 5.37 11.59
CA ARG A 148 17.98 6.26 12.63
C ARG A 148 17.41 7.67 12.59
N ARG A 149 16.85 8.11 11.46
CA ARG A 149 16.42 9.51 11.28
C ARG A 149 15.07 9.82 11.90
N GLY A 150 14.24 8.80 12.15
CA GLY A 150 12.89 8.96 12.66
C GLY A 150 12.01 9.82 11.74
N PRO A 151 10.69 9.76 11.89
CA PRO A 151 9.78 10.63 11.16
C PRO A 151 10.00 12.09 11.58
N ILE A 152 10.10 13.00 10.61
CA ILE A 152 10.29 14.43 10.84
C ILE A 152 8.97 15.04 11.35
N ILE A 153 8.73 14.93 12.66
CA ILE A 153 7.55 15.46 13.33
C ILE A 153 8.06 16.34 14.48
N SER A 154 8.21 17.64 14.19
CA SER A 154 8.34 18.80 15.10
C SER A 154 9.50 19.73 14.73
N GLN A 155 9.18 21.01 14.55
CA GLN A 155 10.13 22.14 14.46
C GLN A 155 10.15 22.99 15.75
N VAL A 156 9.26 22.71 16.71
CA VAL A 156 9.01 23.59 17.87
C VAL A 156 9.73 23.11 19.13
N ILE A 157 9.95 21.80 19.27
CA ILE A 157 10.77 21.23 20.34
C ILE A 157 12.19 21.07 19.77
N GLY A 158 13.11 21.93 20.23
CA GLY A 158 14.47 22.09 19.69
C GLY A 158 15.39 20.88 19.77
N PHE A 159 15.06 19.80 19.06
CA PHE A 159 16.03 18.86 18.52
C PHE A 159 16.38 19.35 17.11
N PRO A 160 17.49 20.06 16.91
CA PRO A 160 17.93 20.38 15.57
C PRO A 160 18.34 19.06 14.90
N THR A 161 17.50 18.53 14.02
CA THR A 161 17.95 17.57 13.02
C THR A 161 18.94 18.34 12.15
N SER A 162 20.22 18.03 12.33
CA SER A 162 21.38 18.56 11.60
C SER A 162 21.31 18.35 10.08
N ALA A 163 20.24 17.75 9.56
CA ALA A 163 19.99 17.54 8.14
C ALA A 163 19.35 18.74 7.42
N ALA A 164 18.70 19.69 8.12
CA ALA A 164 18.06 20.83 7.46
C ALA A 164 19.03 22.00 7.12
N ILE A 165 20.26 21.98 7.64
CA ILE A 165 21.24 23.07 7.45
C ILE A 165 22.23 22.76 6.31
N ASN A 166 22.41 21.49 5.94
CA ASN A 166 23.30 21.12 4.84
C ASN A 166 22.50 20.86 3.57
N GLY A 167 22.21 21.93 2.83
CA GLY A 167 21.82 21.90 1.43
C GLY A 167 22.94 21.37 0.53
N ALA A 168 23.33 20.12 0.71
CA ALA A 168 24.11 19.36 -0.26
C ALA A 168 23.11 18.67 -1.19
N VAL A 169 22.82 19.33 -2.30
CA VAL A 169 22.22 18.71 -3.48
C VAL A 169 23.25 17.73 -4.02
N ASP A 170 23.26 16.49 -3.54
CA ASP A 170 24.06 15.43 -4.14
C ASP A 170 23.22 14.79 -5.25
N ASP A 171 23.53 15.21 -6.47
CA ASP A 171 22.82 14.98 -7.73
C ASP A 171 23.12 13.57 -8.31
N LYS A 172 23.13 12.53 -7.47
CA LYS A 172 23.34 11.13 -7.91
C LYS A 172 22.50 10.15 -7.10
N PHE A 173 21.45 9.67 -7.75
CA PHE A 173 20.34 8.83 -7.26
C PHE A 173 19.33 9.60 -6.41
N SER A 174 18.16 9.86 -7.01
CA SER A 174 16.94 10.21 -6.27
C SER A 174 16.56 9.01 -5.39
N VAL A 175 17.15 8.91 -4.21
CA VAL A 175 16.76 7.92 -3.21
C VAL A 175 15.40 8.37 -2.67
N ILE A 176 14.34 7.78 -3.22
CA ILE A 176 12.98 7.87 -2.71
C ILE A 176 13.00 7.47 -1.23
N SER A 177 12.35 8.26 -0.35
CA SER A 177 12.36 7.97 1.09
C SER A 177 11.58 6.69 1.41
N TRP A 178 11.83 6.07 2.56
CA TRP A 178 11.02 4.93 3.01
C TRP A 178 9.51 5.21 2.99
N GLU A 179 9.08 6.39 3.43
CA GLU A 179 7.66 6.78 3.41
C GLU A 179 7.08 6.82 2.01
N GLN A 180 7.84 7.36 1.06
CA GLN A 180 7.42 7.37 -0.35
C GLN A 180 7.39 5.95 -0.92
N LYS A 181 8.37 5.09 -0.57
CA LYS A 181 8.40 3.66 -0.99
C LYS A 181 7.16 2.92 -0.52
N ILE A 182 6.81 3.00 0.76
CA ILE A 182 5.64 2.29 1.30
C ILE A 182 4.33 2.84 0.74
N LEU A 183 4.22 4.16 0.49
CA LEU A 183 3.07 4.74 -0.21
C LEU A 183 2.95 4.22 -1.66
N CYS A 184 4.06 4.08 -2.39
CA CYS A 184 4.07 3.44 -3.70
C CYS A 184 3.66 1.96 -3.63
N CYS A 185 4.13 1.21 -2.63
CA CYS A 185 3.71 -0.17 -2.41
C CYS A 185 2.21 -0.28 -2.12
N LEU A 186 1.65 0.61 -1.30
CA LEU A 186 0.21 0.70 -1.05
C LEU A 186 -0.57 1.01 -2.32
N ALA A 187 -0.09 1.94 -3.13
CA ALA A 187 -0.69 2.26 -4.42
C ALA A 187 -0.62 1.07 -5.40
N ASN A 188 0.51 0.34 -5.43
CA ASN A 188 0.67 -0.89 -6.22
C ASN A 188 -0.33 -1.98 -5.79
N CYS A 189 -0.51 -2.23 -4.49
CA CYS A 189 -1.52 -3.16 -4.00
C CYS A 189 -2.93 -2.74 -4.43
N SER A 190 -3.27 -1.45 -4.30
CA SER A 190 -4.58 -0.93 -4.70
C SER A 190 -4.82 -1.04 -6.21
N TYR A 191 -3.81 -0.71 -7.02
CA TYR A 191 -3.82 -0.92 -8.47
C TYR A 191 -4.02 -2.38 -8.82
N CYS A 192 -3.31 -3.28 -8.10
CA CYS A 192 -3.42 -4.71 -8.33
C CYS A 192 -4.85 -5.19 -8.14
N SER A 193 -5.44 -4.83 -7.01
CA SER A 193 -6.79 -5.23 -6.63
C SER A 193 -7.90 -4.62 -7.49
N LYS A 194 -7.67 -3.48 -8.17
CA LYS A 194 -8.68 -2.80 -8.98
C LYS A 194 -8.58 -3.09 -10.47
N ILE A 195 -7.36 -3.12 -11.02
CA ILE A 195 -7.14 -3.10 -12.48
C ILE A 195 -6.33 -4.32 -12.93
N PHE A 196 -5.13 -4.51 -12.36
CA PHE A 196 -4.15 -5.49 -12.83
C PHE A 196 -4.70 -6.92 -12.95
N PHE A 197 -5.36 -7.45 -11.92
CA PHE A 197 -5.86 -8.83 -11.94
C PHE A 197 -6.90 -9.08 -13.03
N THR A 198 -7.67 -8.06 -13.40
CA THR A 198 -8.59 -8.11 -14.54
C THR A 198 -7.81 -8.17 -15.85
N HIS A 199 -6.72 -7.42 -15.98
CA HIS A 199 -5.82 -7.49 -17.14
C HIS A 199 -5.18 -8.86 -17.30
N ILE A 200 -4.74 -9.50 -16.21
CA ILE A 200 -4.23 -10.87 -16.26
C ILE A 200 -5.27 -11.83 -16.85
N GLY A 201 -6.54 -11.73 -16.44
CA GLY A 201 -7.62 -12.50 -17.05
C GLY A 201 -7.75 -12.27 -18.57
N ASN A 202 -7.62 -11.02 -19.01
CA ASN A 202 -7.66 -10.66 -20.44
C ASN A 202 -6.47 -11.22 -21.23
N ILE A 203 -5.27 -11.30 -20.63
CA ILE A 203 -4.10 -11.90 -21.28
C ILE A 203 -4.39 -13.37 -21.58
N PHE A 204 -4.86 -14.15 -20.60
CA PHE A 204 -5.24 -15.56 -20.83
C PHE A 204 -6.31 -15.69 -21.94
N GLY A 205 -7.29 -14.78 -21.97
CA GLY A 205 -8.29 -14.73 -23.02
C GLY A 205 -7.72 -14.49 -24.43
N ARG A 206 -6.63 -13.71 -24.56
CA ARG A 206 -5.95 -13.49 -25.86
C ARG A 206 -5.20 -14.72 -26.38
N PHE A 207 -4.81 -15.63 -25.49
CA PHE A 207 -4.19 -16.91 -25.84
C PHE A 207 -5.23 -18.03 -26.01
N ASP A 208 -6.52 -17.74 -25.92
CA ASP A 208 -7.62 -18.73 -25.91
C ASP A 208 -7.49 -19.78 -24.78
N TYR A 209 -6.85 -19.42 -23.67
CA TYR A 209 -6.65 -20.32 -22.52
C TYR A 209 -7.72 -20.15 -21.45
N PRO A 210 -8.06 -21.22 -20.70
CA PRO A 210 -8.98 -21.12 -19.57
C PRO A 210 -8.44 -20.15 -18.53
N ILE A 211 -9.25 -19.14 -18.19
CA ILE A 211 -8.87 -18.12 -17.21
C ILE A 211 -8.80 -18.76 -15.81
N PRO A 212 -7.64 -18.72 -15.11
CA PRO A 212 -7.51 -19.28 -13.76
C PRO A 212 -8.15 -18.40 -12.68
N LYS A 213 -9.49 -18.28 -12.70
CA LYS A 213 -10.26 -17.36 -11.84
C LYS A 213 -9.96 -17.53 -10.34
N LEU A 214 -9.86 -18.78 -9.86
CA LEU A 214 -9.58 -19.05 -8.45
C LEU A 214 -8.19 -18.57 -8.03
N ALA A 215 -7.18 -18.72 -8.90
CA ALA A 215 -5.83 -18.22 -8.62
C ALA A 215 -5.82 -16.69 -8.55
N ILE A 216 -6.48 -16.04 -9.51
CA ILE A 216 -6.58 -14.57 -9.58
C ILE A 216 -7.28 -14.00 -8.33
N GLU A 217 -8.43 -14.56 -7.93
CA GLU A 217 -9.17 -14.06 -6.76
C GLU A 217 -8.48 -14.38 -5.43
N SER A 218 -7.79 -15.53 -5.34
CA SER A 218 -6.94 -15.85 -4.19
C SER A 218 -5.84 -14.79 -4.03
N SER A 219 -5.10 -14.48 -5.09
CA SER A 219 -4.02 -13.49 -5.03
C SER A 219 -4.53 -12.06 -4.88
N ARG A 220 -5.76 -11.75 -5.35
CA ARG A 220 -6.45 -10.48 -5.02
C ARG A 220 -6.66 -10.34 -3.52
N THR A 221 -7.04 -11.43 -2.86
CA THR A 221 -7.19 -11.45 -1.40
C THR A 221 -5.83 -11.24 -0.71
N THR A 222 -4.77 -11.91 -1.17
CA THR A 222 -3.39 -11.72 -0.67
C THR A 222 -2.95 -10.25 -0.78
N ALA A 223 -3.16 -9.62 -1.94
CA ALA A 223 -2.81 -8.21 -2.17
C ALA A 223 -3.59 -7.25 -1.26
N ASN A 224 -4.86 -7.52 -0.99
CA ASN A 224 -5.67 -6.73 -0.04
C ASN A 224 -5.20 -6.92 1.41
N THR A 225 -4.82 -8.12 1.81
CA THR A 225 -4.25 -8.37 3.14
C THR A 225 -2.92 -7.62 3.30
N LEU A 226 -2.04 -7.70 2.29
CA LEU A 226 -0.79 -6.95 2.28
C LEU A 226 -1.03 -5.44 2.35
N PHE A 227 -2.01 -4.92 1.61
CA PHE A 227 -2.41 -3.51 1.70
C PHE A 227 -2.75 -3.10 3.14
N SER A 228 -3.57 -3.88 3.85
CA SER A 228 -3.92 -3.59 5.24
C SER A 228 -2.70 -3.60 6.16
N THR A 229 -1.82 -4.60 6.03
CA THR A 229 -0.59 -4.69 6.84
C THR A 229 0.33 -3.49 6.63
N LEU A 230 0.55 -3.08 5.37
CA LEU A 230 1.38 -1.92 5.04
C LEU A 230 0.72 -0.60 5.49
N LEU A 231 -0.61 -0.54 5.45
CA LEU A 231 -1.37 0.62 5.87
C LEU A 231 -1.19 0.85 7.37
N ASP A 232 -1.38 -0.19 8.18
CA ASP A 232 -1.22 -0.15 9.62
C ASP A 232 0.22 0.28 9.98
N MET A 233 1.23 -0.31 9.33
CA MET A 233 2.64 0.05 9.54
C MET A 233 2.93 1.53 9.25
N TYR A 234 2.39 2.07 8.16
CA TYR A 234 2.58 3.48 7.81
C TYR A 234 1.84 4.41 8.79
N VAL A 235 0.60 4.05 9.15
CA VAL A 235 -0.21 4.79 10.11
C VAL A 235 0.52 4.87 11.45
N GLU A 236 0.98 3.74 12.01
CA GLU A 236 1.75 3.70 13.26
C GLU A 236 3.01 4.57 13.18
N HIS A 237 3.77 4.44 12.08
CA HIS A 237 4.98 5.22 11.87
C HIS A 237 4.74 6.75 11.92
N LYS A 238 3.59 7.21 11.42
CA LYS A 238 3.21 8.63 11.46
C LYS A 238 2.50 9.01 12.74
N SER A 239 1.66 8.15 13.32
CA SER A 239 0.82 8.49 14.47
C SER A 239 1.58 8.55 15.79
N ASP A 240 2.50 7.62 16.04
CA ASP A 240 3.16 7.51 17.35
C ASP A 240 3.95 8.77 17.74
N PRO A 241 4.76 9.36 16.84
CA PRO A 241 5.46 10.60 17.14
C PRO A 241 4.50 11.79 17.21
N LEU A 242 3.43 11.83 16.40
CA LEU A 242 2.40 12.89 16.48
C LEU A 242 1.81 12.93 17.88
N VAL A 243 1.28 11.79 18.35
CA VAL A 243 0.71 11.62 19.69
C VAL A 243 1.75 11.96 20.76
N GLY A 244 2.99 11.47 20.59
CA GLY A 244 4.10 11.74 21.52
C GLY A 244 4.46 13.22 21.69
N THR A 245 4.15 14.08 20.71
CA THR A 245 4.38 15.53 20.81
C THR A 245 3.24 16.31 21.48
N ILE A 246 2.03 15.75 21.55
CA ILE A 246 0.83 16.47 22.03
C ILE A 246 0.99 16.90 23.49
N GLU A 247 1.34 15.96 24.37
CA GLU A 247 1.46 16.23 25.81
C GLU A 247 2.60 17.24 26.13
N PRO A 248 3.84 17.07 25.63
CA PRO A 248 4.89 18.07 25.81
C PRO A 248 4.49 19.47 25.32
N SER A 249 3.85 19.57 24.16
CA SER A 249 3.44 20.85 23.58
C SER A 249 2.22 21.48 24.27
N MET A 250 1.39 20.67 24.92
CA MET A 250 0.27 21.15 25.73
C MET A 250 0.78 21.91 26.96
N TYR A 251 1.76 21.33 27.65
CA TYR A 251 2.34 21.85 28.89
C TYR A 251 3.58 22.74 28.69
N ILE A 252 3.87 23.13 27.46
CA ILE A 252 5.00 24.00 27.13
C ILE A 252 4.99 25.27 27.98
N SER A 253 6.17 25.68 28.43
CA SER A 253 6.40 26.80 29.36
C SER A 253 5.76 26.62 30.75
N ARG A 254 5.62 25.37 31.23
CA ARG A 254 5.01 25.01 32.53
C ARG A 254 3.57 25.52 32.67
N PHE A 255 2.82 25.42 31.59
CA PHE A 255 1.42 25.84 31.54
C PHE A 255 0.56 25.01 32.50
N GLN A 256 -0.42 25.66 33.14
CA GLN A 256 -1.40 24.99 34.00
C GLN A 256 -2.81 25.47 33.67
N TRP A 257 -3.75 24.54 33.54
CA TRP A 257 -5.14 24.81 33.17
C TRP A 257 -5.92 25.62 34.23
N ASP A 258 -5.47 25.60 35.47
CA ASP A 258 -6.06 26.30 36.62
C ASP A 258 -5.61 27.77 36.77
N SER A 259 -4.57 28.19 36.06
CA SER A 259 -3.99 29.55 36.17
C SER A 259 -4.19 30.41 34.92
N VAL A 260 -5.02 29.96 33.98
CA VAL A 260 -5.32 30.71 32.75
C VAL A 260 -6.12 31.96 33.08
N VAL A 261 -5.63 33.11 32.59
CA VAL A 261 -6.29 34.42 32.82
C VAL A 261 -6.99 34.92 31.56
N ARG A 262 -6.43 34.66 30.37
CA ARG A 262 -6.94 35.19 29.10
C ARG A 262 -6.76 34.21 27.95
N VAL A 263 -7.79 34.11 27.11
CA VAL A 263 -7.83 33.33 25.87
C VAL A 263 -7.85 34.29 24.70
N GLU A 264 -6.85 34.21 23.82
CA GLU A 264 -6.76 35.03 22.58
C GLU A 264 -6.43 34.21 21.34
N ARG A 265 -5.67 33.13 21.49
CA ARG A 265 -5.23 32.22 20.43
C ARG A 265 -5.30 30.80 20.95
N VAL A 266 -5.20 29.82 20.06
CA VAL A 266 -5.06 28.42 20.49
C VAL A 266 -3.67 28.15 21.05
N ARG A 267 -3.56 27.10 21.86
CA ARG A 267 -2.28 26.67 22.44
C ARG A 267 -1.38 26.00 21.38
N PRO A 268 -0.05 25.96 21.60
CA PRO A 268 0.91 25.42 20.64
C PRO A 268 0.61 23.99 20.17
N TYR A 269 0.14 23.10 21.06
CA TYR A 269 -0.21 21.73 20.67
C TYR A 269 -1.29 21.67 19.58
N ALA A 270 -2.27 22.58 19.60
CA ALA A 270 -3.34 22.58 18.60
C ALA A 270 -2.83 23.02 17.22
N TYR A 271 -1.90 23.99 17.19
CA TYR A 271 -1.20 24.37 15.96
C TYR A 271 -0.36 23.20 15.44
N GLU A 272 0.44 22.57 16.31
CA GLU A 272 1.33 21.47 15.95
C GLU A 272 0.57 20.24 15.44
N CYS A 273 -0.57 19.88 16.06
CA CYS A 273 -1.44 18.81 15.54
C CYS A 273 -1.88 19.09 14.10
N ILE A 274 -2.34 20.32 13.81
CA ILE A 274 -2.85 20.71 12.49
C ILE A 274 -1.71 20.75 11.47
N ASP A 275 -0.58 21.37 11.83
CA ASP A 275 0.57 21.52 10.93
C ASP A 275 1.20 20.16 10.60
N ASN A 276 1.36 19.28 11.60
CA ASN A 276 1.92 17.96 11.35
C ASN A 276 0.97 17.07 10.51
N LEU A 277 -0.34 17.11 10.78
CA LEU A 277 -1.32 16.41 9.93
C LEU A 277 -1.37 16.98 8.51
N ALA A 278 -1.11 18.28 8.33
CA ALA A 278 -1.02 18.89 7.01
C ALA A 278 0.24 18.43 6.26
N GLY A 279 1.34 18.20 7.00
CA GLY A 279 2.54 17.54 6.47
C GLY A 279 2.23 16.12 5.97
N VAL A 280 1.57 15.31 6.79
CA VAL A 280 1.13 13.94 6.40
C VAL A 280 0.20 13.99 5.18
N TYR A 281 -0.77 14.91 5.17
CA TYR A 281 -1.66 15.12 4.02
C TYR A 281 -0.87 15.42 2.74
N SER A 282 0.08 16.35 2.79
CA SER A 282 0.88 16.75 1.63
C SER A 282 1.74 15.61 1.10
N GLU A 283 2.33 14.81 2.01
CA GLU A 283 3.16 13.66 1.64
C GLU A 283 2.33 12.61 0.87
N ILE A 284 1.16 12.25 1.39
CA ILE A 284 0.27 11.28 0.74
C ILE A 284 -0.24 11.82 -0.60
N LEU A 285 -0.67 13.08 -0.62
CA LEU A 285 -1.20 13.71 -1.83
C LEU A 285 -0.16 13.73 -2.96
N SER A 286 1.13 13.87 -2.63
CA SER A 286 2.20 13.87 -3.63
C SER A 286 2.40 12.53 -4.34
N ILE A 287 1.95 11.42 -3.73
CA ILE A 287 2.09 10.07 -4.28
C ILE A 287 0.75 9.56 -4.82
N SER A 288 -0.26 9.44 -3.96
CA SER A 288 -1.57 8.92 -4.35
C SER A 288 -2.70 9.55 -3.53
N PRO A 289 -3.53 10.42 -4.14
CA PRO A 289 -4.70 11.01 -3.47
C PRO A 289 -5.69 9.96 -2.94
N SER A 290 -5.72 8.78 -3.56
CA SER A 290 -6.61 7.68 -3.18
C SER A 290 -6.31 7.10 -1.79
N LEU A 291 -5.10 7.30 -1.27
CA LEU A 291 -4.65 6.80 0.03
C LEU A 291 -4.96 7.76 1.19
N LEU A 292 -5.42 8.99 0.91
CA LEU A 292 -5.64 10.00 1.94
C LEU A 292 -6.64 9.59 3.01
N ARG A 293 -7.81 9.08 2.62
CA ARG A 293 -8.82 8.63 3.61
C ARG A 293 -8.37 7.42 4.40
N PRO A 294 -7.91 6.31 3.78
CA PRO A 294 -7.42 5.15 4.51
C PRO A 294 -6.34 5.45 5.55
N ILE A 295 -5.50 6.46 5.29
CA ILE A 295 -4.39 6.82 6.19
C ILE A 295 -4.79 7.88 7.22
N LEU A 296 -5.41 8.98 6.79
CA LEU A 296 -5.70 10.09 7.71
C LEU A 296 -6.80 9.74 8.71
N GLU A 297 -7.79 8.93 8.35
CA GLU A 297 -8.87 8.59 9.30
C GLU A 297 -8.36 7.88 10.57
N PRO A 298 -7.50 6.84 10.47
CA PRO A 298 -6.84 6.24 11.63
C PRO A 298 -5.94 7.22 12.41
N ILE A 299 -5.15 8.07 11.75
CA ILE A 299 -4.27 9.02 12.44
C ILE A 299 -5.10 10.08 13.19
N VAL A 300 -6.19 10.57 12.60
CA VAL A 300 -7.11 11.50 13.26
C VAL A 300 -7.78 10.84 14.47
N GLN A 301 -8.09 9.54 14.38
CA GLN A 301 -8.63 8.78 15.50
C GLN A 301 -7.64 8.70 16.67
N THR A 302 -6.36 8.38 16.44
CA THR A 302 -5.34 8.30 17.50
C THR A 302 -5.06 9.66 18.14
N VAL A 303 -5.05 10.74 17.35
CA VAL A 303 -4.97 12.11 17.88
C VAL A 303 -6.18 12.46 18.73
N ALA A 304 -7.40 12.09 18.30
CA ALA A 304 -8.62 12.36 19.06
C ALA A 304 -8.65 11.60 20.40
N GLU A 305 -8.24 10.32 20.38
CA GLU A 305 -8.11 9.47 21.56
C GLU A 305 -7.12 10.06 22.57
N GLU A 306 -5.94 10.47 22.09
CA GLU A 306 -4.91 11.08 22.95
C GLU A 306 -5.38 12.40 23.57
N LEU A 307 -6.09 13.24 22.80
CA LEU A 307 -6.68 14.46 23.35
C LEU A 307 -7.73 14.16 24.43
N ALA A 308 -8.59 13.15 24.23
CA ALA A 308 -9.56 12.73 25.23
C ALA A 308 -8.89 12.22 26.52
N ARG A 309 -7.86 11.39 26.37
CA ARG A 309 -7.04 10.89 27.48
C ARG A 309 -6.42 12.04 28.27
N LEU A 310 -5.76 12.98 27.59
CA LEU A 310 -5.08 14.11 28.22
C LEU A 310 -6.05 15.03 28.96
N MET A 311 -7.22 15.32 28.39
CA MET A 311 -8.24 16.16 29.05
C MET A 311 -8.80 15.50 30.31
N THR A 312 -8.96 14.18 30.31
CA THR A 312 -9.38 13.39 31.49
C THR A 312 -8.35 13.44 32.61
N CYS A 313 -7.06 13.59 32.29
CA CYS A 313 -6.01 13.72 33.29
C CYS A 313 -5.92 15.11 33.95
N VAL A 314 -6.61 16.13 33.42
CA VAL A 314 -6.56 17.49 33.98
C VAL A 314 -7.40 17.57 35.26
N GLN A 315 -6.76 17.84 36.38
CA GLN A 315 -7.42 17.85 37.69
C GLN A 315 -8.33 19.05 37.93
N LYS A 316 -7.94 20.23 37.45
CA LYS A 316 -8.63 21.51 37.71
C LYS A 316 -8.52 22.43 36.51
N PHE A 317 -9.62 23.13 36.25
CA PHE A 317 -9.69 24.18 35.25
C PHE A 317 -10.12 25.50 35.90
N SER A 318 -9.48 26.58 35.48
CA SER A 318 -10.04 27.92 35.63
C SER A 318 -11.15 28.14 34.60
N PRO A 319 -12.05 29.12 34.77
CA PRO A 319 -13.06 29.44 33.75
C PRO A 319 -12.44 29.77 32.38
N ALA A 320 -11.33 30.52 32.36
CA ALA A 320 -10.61 30.81 31.12
C ALA A 320 -9.83 29.60 30.60
N GLY A 321 -9.38 28.68 31.46
CA GLY A 321 -8.75 27.43 31.06
C GLY A 321 -9.72 26.45 30.41
N ALA A 322 -10.93 26.33 30.97
CA ALA A 322 -12.02 25.59 30.34
C ALA A 322 -12.37 26.20 28.97
N LEU A 323 -12.47 27.53 28.88
CA LEU A 323 -12.66 28.24 27.60
C LEU A 323 -11.53 27.92 26.60
N GLN A 324 -10.26 27.95 27.02
CA GLN A 324 -9.12 27.62 26.17
C GLN A 324 -9.21 26.19 25.62
N ALA A 325 -9.49 25.21 26.48
CA ALA A 325 -9.61 23.80 26.07
C ALA A 325 -10.74 23.59 25.07
N HIS A 326 -11.90 24.24 25.27
CA HIS A 326 -13.00 24.19 24.31
C HIS A 326 -12.61 24.75 22.93
N VAL A 327 -11.91 25.89 22.90
CA VAL A 327 -11.47 26.51 21.64
C VAL A 327 -10.45 25.63 20.93
N ASP A 328 -9.44 25.12 21.65
CA ASP A 328 -8.37 24.31 21.09
C ASP A 328 -8.92 23.00 20.48
N ILE A 329 -9.73 22.24 21.24
CA ILE A 329 -10.29 20.96 20.78
C ILE A 329 -11.29 21.19 19.64
N SER A 330 -12.11 22.24 19.74
CA SER A 330 -13.07 22.58 18.68
C SER A 330 -12.37 22.95 17.37
N LEU A 331 -11.21 23.62 17.43
CA LEU A 331 -10.43 23.91 16.23
C LEU A 331 -9.98 22.62 15.55
N ILE A 332 -9.37 21.70 16.29
CA ILE A 332 -8.85 20.43 15.75
C ILE A 332 -10.00 19.59 15.18
N ARG A 333 -11.07 19.41 15.96
CA ARG A 333 -12.28 18.67 15.55
C ARG A 333 -12.90 19.24 14.28
N ASP A 334 -13.05 20.57 14.22
CA ASP A 334 -13.69 21.22 13.07
C ASP A 334 -12.80 21.17 11.82
N ALA A 335 -11.48 21.31 11.99
CA ALA A 335 -10.50 21.19 10.91
C ALA A 335 -10.51 19.78 10.29
N LEU A 336 -10.56 18.74 11.13
CA LEU A 336 -10.39 17.35 10.72
C LEU A 336 -11.72 16.63 10.47
N LYS A 337 -12.85 17.35 10.44
CA LYS A 337 -14.19 16.80 10.34
C LYS A 337 -14.37 15.82 9.17
N LEU A 338 -13.73 16.10 8.03
CA LEU A 338 -13.83 15.29 6.81
C LEU A 338 -13.14 13.92 6.93
N TYR A 339 -12.08 13.85 7.74
CA TYR A 339 -11.26 12.67 8.01
C TYR A 339 -11.54 12.09 9.40
N SER A 340 -12.63 12.50 10.04
CA SER A 340 -13.05 11.93 11.32
C SER A 340 -14.04 10.79 11.07
N ASN A 341 -13.61 9.56 11.36
CA ASN A 341 -14.49 8.40 11.39
C ASN A 341 -15.42 8.45 12.64
N ALA A 342 -16.30 7.45 12.80
CA ALA A 342 -17.25 7.43 13.93
C ALA A 342 -16.54 7.40 15.29
N THR A 343 -15.46 6.63 15.42
CA THR A 343 -14.66 6.49 16.64
C THR A 343 -13.95 7.80 16.99
N ALA A 344 -13.30 8.44 16.02
CA ALA A 344 -12.66 9.74 16.20
C ALA A 344 -13.66 10.81 16.68
N LYS A 345 -14.86 10.84 16.09
CA LYS A 345 -15.95 11.74 16.54
C LYS A 345 -16.37 11.46 17.98
N SER A 346 -16.40 10.19 18.39
CA SER A 346 -16.69 9.80 19.77
C SER A 346 -15.63 10.36 20.73
N HIS A 347 -14.35 10.16 20.44
CA HIS A 347 -13.27 10.69 21.29
C HIS A 347 -13.24 12.21 21.35
N PHE A 348 -13.49 12.91 20.23
CA PHE A 348 -13.63 14.38 20.28
C PHE A 348 -14.81 14.83 21.14
N THR A 349 -15.90 14.04 21.16
CA THR A 349 -17.07 14.33 22.00
C THR A 349 -16.73 14.10 23.47
N GLU A 350 -16.14 12.96 23.79
CA GLU A 350 -15.64 12.61 25.13
C GLU A 350 -14.68 13.67 25.68
N ALA A 351 -13.72 14.12 24.86
CA ALA A 351 -12.76 15.16 25.23
C ALA A 351 -13.43 16.49 25.60
N LEU A 352 -14.57 16.82 24.98
CA LEU A 352 -15.35 18.03 25.26
C LEU A 352 -16.30 17.84 26.45
N GLU A 353 -16.87 16.66 26.63
CA GLU A 353 -17.79 16.33 27.74
C GLU A 353 -17.10 16.36 29.11
N VAL A 354 -15.81 16.04 29.16
CA VAL A 354 -14.99 16.11 30.38
C VAL A 354 -14.73 17.55 30.84
N LEU A 355 -14.83 18.53 29.92
CA LEU A 355 -14.54 19.93 30.25
C LEU A 355 -15.68 20.58 31.06
N PRO A 356 -15.37 21.50 31.98
CA PRO A 356 -16.40 22.27 32.67
C PRO A 356 -17.27 23.08 31.71
N ALA A 357 -18.58 23.06 31.91
CA ALA A 357 -19.53 23.80 31.08
C ALA A 357 -19.19 25.30 31.03
N LEU A 358 -19.21 25.87 29.83
CA LEU A 358 -19.00 27.29 29.61
C LEU A 358 -20.21 28.10 30.07
N SER A 359 -19.96 29.31 30.59
CA SER A 359 -21.03 30.25 30.90
C SER A 359 -21.63 30.86 29.62
N ASP A 360 -22.86 31.37 29.68
CA ASP A 360 -23.53 32.04 28.55
C ASP A 360 -22.73 33.21 27.97
N LYS A 361 -21.81 33.80 28.76
CA LYS A 361 -20.93 34.89 28.32
C LYS A 361 -19.65 34.38 27.64
N ASP A 362 -19.22 33.17 27.97
CA ASP A 362 -17.98 32.58 27.47
C ASP A 362 -18.17 31.85 26.14
N ILE A 363 -19.37 31.34 25.87
CA ILE A 363 -19.75 30.72 24.57
C ILE A 363 -19.48 31.66 23.38
N PRO A 364 -20.05 32.88 23.31
CA PRO A 364 -19.82 33.77 22.17
C PRO A 364 -18.35 34.21 22.06
N LYS A 365 -17.65 34.30 23.19
CA LYS A 365 -16.21 34.61 23.22
C LYS A 365 -15.37 33.46 22.65
N ALA A 366 -15.74 32.21 22.94
CA ALA A 366 -15.11 31.02 22.38
C ALA A 366 -15.23 31.02 20.85
N GLU A 367 -16.44 31.28 20.35
CA GLU A 367 -16.74 31.35 18.92
C GLU A 367 -15.97 32.48 18.22
N GLU A 368 -15.88 33.65 18.85
CA GLU A 368 -15.11 34.79 18.32
C GLU A 368 -13.62 34.46 18.19
N VAL A 369 -13.02 33.87 19.22
CA VAL A 369 -11.61 33.45 19.19
C VAL A 369 -11.40 32.37 18.13
N LEU A 370 -12.26 31.35 18.11
CA LEU A 370 -12.18 30.25 17.15
C LEU A 370 -12.27 30.78 15.70
N HIS A 371 -13.18 31.71 15.43
CA HIS A 371 -13.32 32.33 14.12
C HIS A 371 -12.07 33.12 13.72
N LYS A 372 -11.51 33.93 14.63
CA LYS A 372 -10.25 34.67 14.38
C LYS A 372 -9.09 33.73 14.07
N VAL A 373 -8.96 32.63 14.82
CA VAL A 373 -7.91 31.64 14.58
C VAL A 373 -8.11 30.94 13.23
N LYS A 374 -9.33 30.49 12.91
CA LYS A 374 -9.66 29.88 11.60
C LYS A 374 -9.36 30.82 10.44
N GLN A 375 -9.62 32.13 10.59
CA GLN A 375 -9.26 33.12 9.57
C GLN A 375 -7.74 33.25 9.41
N SER A 376 -6.98 33.23 10.51
CA SER A 376 -5.52 33.31 10.45
C SER A 376 -4.86 32.05 9.86
N MET A 377 -5.49 30.88 10.02
CA MET A 377 -4.99 29.58 9.54
C MET A 377 -5.71 29.12 8.26
N LYS A 378 -6.37 30.03 7.53
CA LYS A 378 -7.27 29.65 6.44
C LYS A 378 -6.58 28.75 5.40
N LEU A 379 -5.32 29.02 5.07
CA LEU A 379 -4.57 28.23 4.08
C LEU A 379 -4.27 26.81 4.58
N GLN A 380 -3.83 26.66 5.83
CA GLN A 380 -3.56 25.37 6.45
C GLN A 380 -4.83 24.53 6.57
N LEU A 381 -5.96 25.13 6.95
CA LEU A 381 -7.22 24.42 7.12
C LEU A 381 -7.87 24.00 5.80
N LEU A 382 -7.51 24.63 4.68
CA LEU A 382 -8.10 24.33 3.38
C LEU A 382 -7.73 22.93 2.87
N CYS A 383 -6.55 22.39 3.19
CA CYS A 383 -6.19 21.04 2.74
C CYS A 383 -7.16 19.98 3.28
N PHE A 384 -7.65 20.14 4.51
CA PHE A 384 -8.60 19.22 5.12
C PHE A 384 -10.05 19.41 4.66
N SER A 385 -10.32 20.42 3.85
CA SER A 385 -11.67 20.68 3.31
C SER A 385 -11.94 19.98 1.96
N ILE A 386 -10.92 19.38 1.36
CA ILE A 386 -11.01 18.77 0.02
C ILE A 386 -11.50 17.32 0.15
N ALA A 387 -12.78 17.09 -0.18
CA ALA A 387 -13.42 15.78 -0.05
C ALA A 387 -12.82 14.69 -0.95
N ASN A 388 -12.44 15.07 -2.18
CA ASN A 388 -11.85 14.22 -3.21
C ASN A 388 -10.77 15.03 -3.95
N PRO A 389 -9.53 15.01 -3.49
CA PRO A 389 -8.43 15.59 -4.25
C PRO A 389 -8.25 14.79 -5.55
N VAL A 390 -8.11 15.53 -6.66
CA VAL A 390 -7.93 14.98 -8.01
C VAL A 390 -6.50 14.51 -8.20
#